data_AF-A0A5N6XH47-F1
#
_entry.id   AF-A0A5N6XH47-F1
#
_cell.length_a   1.000
_cell.length_b   1.000
_cell.length_c   1.000
_cell.angle_alpha   90.00
_cell.angle_beta   90.00
_cell.angle_gamma   90.00
#
_symmetry.space_group_name_H-M   'P 1'
#
loop_
_entity.id
_entity.type
_entity.pdbx_description
1 polymer ?
#
loop_
_entity_poly.entity_id
_entity_poly.type
_entity_poly.pdbx_seq_one_letter_code
_entity_poly.pdbx_strand_id
1 'polypeptide(L)'
;MNWLKSTLASVAGTQEPIYGPEAIRSVAQQAQEVPYTVLSKEDLRWRAYQYTNVETKTFYIMADNGTLVFVQIIYSNIVGIHTTAQFNAKIFNLTGDAPHKWYSDPLYNFMFDESMLSFGADNLSLTLNEEGDSYTLKSAVNEDCLVNITFNRSSPGFVIGKDGTSYFGTDAQNPWGSMSHAFWPRCSVEGTITTKEQTYDLKGRAMFIHGLQGMKPHHAAARWNFVNFQTPTYTAVMMEFTTPPSYGSTVVNVGGIVKDGEIIYAGVTNSATHTEAAQDQDSDWPEPKSIKWVWDGKSKDDKTVHAELDGALGRRLDRIDVMAEVPGFIKTIAGSVAGTRPYIFQFAPQEKLTLKLKVGDEEVSEEGVMFSESTFIS
;
A
#
# COMPACT_ATOMS: atom_id res chain seq x y z
N MET A 1 31.60 -0.68 13.09
CA MET A 1 31.84 0.57 12.32
C MET A 1 30.64 0.99 11.47
N ASN A 2 29.94 0.05 10.80
CA ASN A 2 28.73 0.38 10.01
C ASN A 2 27.51 0.74 10.88
N TRP A 3 27.35 0.20 12.09
CA TRP A 3 26.31 0.61 13.04
C TRP A 3 26.42 2.09 13.48
N LEU A 4 27.64 2.57 13.76
CA LEU A 4 27.87 3.99 14.10
C LEU A 4 27.57 4.91 12.90
N LYS A 5 27.93 4.48 11.67
CA LYS A 5 27.60 5.18 10.43
C LYS A 5 26.10 5.16 10.13
N SER A 6 25.40 4.07 10.42
CA SER A 6 23.94 3.95 10.31
C SER A 6 23.23 4.87 11.32
N THR A 7 23.74 4.93 12.56
CA THR A 7 23.24 5.85 13.59
C THR A 7 23.46 7.32 13.18
N LEU A 8 24.60 7.63 12.56
CA LEU A 8 24.86 8.96 12.00
C LEU A 8 24.00 9.26 10.77
N ALA A 9 23.81 8.32 9.84
CA ALA A 9 22.98 8.49 8.64
C ALA A 9 21.49 8.65 8.99
N SER A 10 20.99 7.84 9.92
CA SER A 10 19.65 7.95 10.46
C SER A 10 19.39 9.26 11.21
N VAL A 11 20.40 9.94 11.74
CA VAL A 11 20.25 11.25 12.41
C VAL A 11 20.51 12.43 11.46
N ALA A 12 21.43 12.29 10.50
CA ALA A 12 21.90 13.38 9.65
C ALA A 12 21.30 13.40 8.23
N GLY A 13 20.53 12.39 7.82
CA GLY A 13 19.97 12.29 6.47
C GLY A 13 21.02 12.07 5.37
N THR A 14 22.19 11.54 5.71
CA THR A 14 23.25 11.20 4.74
C THR A 14 22.98 9.85 4.09
N GLN A 15 23.59 9.57 2.92
CA GLN A 15 23.54 8.24 2.30
C GLN A 15 23.90 7.14 3.31
N GLU A 16 23.04 6.11 3.39
CA GLU A 16 23.30 4.91 4.18
C GLU A 16 24.58 4.20 3.66
N PRO A 17 25.37 3.57 4.54
CA PRO A 17 26.45 2.68 4.12
C PRO A 17 25.97 1.65 3.10
N ILE A 18 26.85 1.22 2.21
CA ILE A 18 26.58 0.05 1.37
C ILE A 18 26.73 -1.19 2.25
N TYR A 19 25.61 -1.84 2.56
CA TYR A 19 25.54 -3.06 3.36
C TYR A 19 25.59 -4.32 2.52
N GLY A 20 25.03 -4.27 1.31
CA GLY A 20 24.91 -5.41 0.40
C GLY A 20 23.52 -6.08 0.43
N PRO A 21 23.17 -6.87 -0.60
CA PRO A 21 21.87 -7.56 -0.70
C PRO A 21 21.61 -8.56 0.44
N GLU A 22 22.65 -9.05 1.11
CA GLU A 22 22.55 -9.91 2.29
C GLU A 22 21.96 -9.20 3.51
N ALA A 23 22.01 -7.87 3.55
CA ALA A 23 21.43 -7.07 4.62
C ALA A 23 19.92 -6.86 4.48
N ILE A 24 19.29 -7.43 3.45
CA ILE A 24 17.84 -7.59 3.36
C ILE A 24 17.47 -9.07 3.32
N ARG A 25 16.71 -9.51 4.33
CA ARG A 25 16.01 -10.79 4.33
C ARG A 25 14.61 -10.56 3.78
N SER A 26 14.48 -10.67 2.47
CA SER A 26 13.20 -10.53 1.77
C SER A 26 12.20 -11.62 2.21
N VAL A 27 10.92 -11.25 2.28
CA VAL A 27 9.81 -12.19 2.47
C VAL A 27 9.81 -13.32 1.43
N ALA A 28 10.44 -13.11 0.26
CA ALA A 28 10.64 -14.14 -0.75
C ALA A 28 11.41 -15.37 -0.25
N GLN A 29 12.28 -15.22 0.77
CA GLN A 29 12.94 -16.36 1.40
C GLN A 29 11.94 -17.24 2.16
N GLN A 30 10.97 -16.61 2.85
CA GLN A 30 9.90 -17.34 3.52
C GLN A 30 9.00 -18.05 2.51
N ALA A 31 8.73 -17.38 1.38
CA ALA A 31 7.86 -17.87 0.30
C ALA A 31 8.37 -19.15 -0.39
N GLN A 32 9.66 -19.50 -0.23
CA GLN A 32 10.22 -20.76 -0.73
C GLN A 32 9.64 -21.98 0.00
N GLU A 33 9.28 -21.82 1.28
CA GLU A 33 8.69 -22.89 2.10
C GLU A 33 7.18 -22.71 2.24
N VAL A 34 6.74 -21.47 2.48
CA VAL A 34 5.33 -21.12 2.72
C VAL A 34 4.96 -20.00 1.76
N PRO A 35 4.31 -20.29 0.61
CA PRO A 35 4.03 -19.28 -0.40
C PRO A 35 3.28 -18.07 0.17
N TYR A 36 2.27 -18.33 0.99
CA TYR A 36 1.48 -17.33 1.68
C TYR A 36 0.81 -17.92 2.92
N THR A 37 0.31 -17.03 3.79
CA THR A 37 -0.49 -17.37 4.97
C THR A 37 -1.82 -16.64 4.90
N VAL A 38 -2.92 -17.37 5.10
CA VAL A 38 -4.27 -16.77 5.18
C VAL A 38 -4.39 -16.01 6.49
N LEU A 39 -4.88 -14.77 6.41
CA LEU A 39 -4.98 -13.90 7.58
C LEU A 39 -6.00 -14.41 8.59
N SER A 40 -5.54 -14.45 9.83
CA SER A 40 -6.38 -14.42 11.02
C SER A 40 -6.61 -12.97 11.48
N LYS A 41 -7.51 -12.77 12.45
CA LYS A 41 -7.69 -11.44 13.05
C LYS A 41 -6.42 -10.93 13.73
N GLU A 42 -5.59 -11.82 14.29
CA GLU A 42 -4.36 -11.47 15.02
C GLU A 42 -3.32 -10.78 14.14
N ASP A 43 -3.33 -11.12 12.85
CA ASP A 43 -2.48 -10.51 11.83
C ASP A 43 -2.88 -9.07 11.50
N LEU A 44 -4.09 -8.67 11.90
CA LEU A 44 -4.63 -7.33 11.70
C LEU A 44 -4.38 -6.40 12.88
N ARG A 45 -3.70 -6.85 13.94
CA ARG A 45 -3.40 -6.01 15.09
C ARG A 45 -2.41 -4.92 14.73
N TRP A 46 -2.73 -3.69 15.13
CA TRP A 46 -1.76 -2.60 15.20
C TRP A 46 -0.54 -3.05 16.01
N ARG A 47 0.65 -2.93 15.44
CA ARG A 47 1.90 -3.23 16.14
C ARG A 47 2.31 -2.06 17.03
N ALA A 48 2.02 -0.84 16.60
CA ALA A 48 2.26 0.40 17.33
C ALA A 48 3.67 0.45 17.96
N TYR A 49 4.70 0.13 17.15
CA TYR A 49 6.05 0.00 17.67
C TYR A 49 6.54 1.27 18.37
N GLN A 50 7.41 1.06 19.36
CA GLN A 50 8.00 2.12 20.18
C GLN A 50 9.30 2.69 19.57
N TYR A 51 9.65 2.30 18.35
CA TYR A 51 10.77 2.81 17.56
C TYR A 51 10.25 3.41 16.25
N THR A 52 11.14 4.01 15.45
CA THR A 52 10.76 4.63 14.17
C THR A 52 9.92 3.70 13.29
N ASN A 53 8.65 4.05 13.07
CA ASN A 53 7.79 3.31 12.16
C ASN A 53 6.69 4.19 11.57
N VAL A 54 6.16 3.73 10.44
CA VAL A 54 4.91 4.18 9.85
C VAL A 54 4.03 2.95 9.69
N GLU A 55 2.91 2.93 10.38
CA GLU A 55 1.90 1.89 10.31
C GLU A 55 0.61 2.47 9.74
N THR A 56 0.03 1.79 8.76
CA THR A 56 -1.15 2.29 8.03
C THR A 56 -2.22 1.22 7.91
N LYS A 57 -3.47 1.69 7.96
CA LYS A 57 -4.63 0.95 7.48
C LYS A 57 -5.26 1.76 6.36
N THR A 58 -5.12 1.25 5.13
CA THR A 58 -5.54 1.94 3.90
C THR A 58 -6.64 1.16 3.23
N PHE A 59 -7.73 1.84 2.87
CA PHE A 59 -8.87 1.26 2.17
C PHE A 59 -9.04 1.98 0.84
N TYR A 60 -8.98 1.23 -0.26
CA TYR A 60 -9.27 1.72 -1.61
C TYR A 60 -10.69 1.29 -1.99
N ILE A 61 -11.50 2.22 -2.48
CA ILE A 61 -12.92 2.03 -2.79
C ILE A 61 -13.16 2.31 -4.26
N MET A 62 -13.78 1.36 -4.95
CA MET A 62 -14.29 1.47 -6.31
C MET A 62 -15.80 1.27 -6.27
N ALA A 63 -16.54 2.37 -6.14
CA ALA A 63 -18.00 2.36 -6.02
C ALA A 63 -18.66 1.99 -7.34
N ASP A 64 -19.88 1.43 -7.27
CA ASP A 64 -20.65 0.97 -8.43
C ASP A 64 -21.02 2.12 -9.37
N ASN A 65 -21.13 3.34 -8.83
CA ASN A 65 -21.39 4.56 -9.60
C ASN A 65 -20.13 5.13 -10.29
N GLY A 66 -18.98 4.46 -10.19
CA GLY A 66 -17.71 4.90 -10.76
C GLY A 66 -16.88 5.82 -9.87
N THR A 67 -17.34 6.16 -8.66
CA THR A 67 -16.57 6.95 -7.70
C THR A 67 -15.36 6.14 -7.21
N LEU A 68 -14.17 6.75 -7.33
CA LEU A 68 -12.91 6.20 -6.83
C LEU A 68 -12.47 7.00 -5.59
N VAL A 69 -12.20 6.29 -4.49
CA VAL A 69 -11.82 6.89 -3.21
C VAL A 69 -10.71 6.08 -2.57
N PHE A 70 -9.86 6.73 -1.78
CA PHE A 70 -9.19 6.03 -0.69
C PHE A 70 -9.40 6.75 0.65
N VAL A 71 -9.41 5.97 1.72
CA VAL A 71 -9.35 6.45 3.10
C VAL A 71 -8.23 5.74 3.84
N GLN A 72 -7.51 6.45 4.69
CA GLN A 72 -6.32 5.92 5.35
C GLN A 72 -6.19 6.47 6.76
N ILE A 73 -5.85 5.59 7.69
CA ILE A 73 -5.34 5.98 9.02
C ILE A 73 -3.85 5.67 9.04
N ILE A 74 -3.06 6.68 9.41
CA ILE A 74 -1.62 6.57 9.63
C ILE A 74 -1.36 6.69 11.13
N TYR A 75 -0.61 5.76 11.68
CA TYR A 75 0.08 5.89 12.96
C TYR A 75 1.57 5.95 12.68
N SER A 76 2.26 6.94 13.24
CA SER A 76 3.70 7.09 13.08
C SER A 76 4.36 7.28 14.43
N ASN A 77 5.51 6.63 14.61
CA ASN A 77 6.42 6.91 15.71
C ASN A 77 7.72 7.43 15.11
N ILE A 78 8.12 8.63 15.53
CA ILE A 78 9.32 9.30 15.05
C ILE A 78 10.41 9.13 16.11
N VAL A 79 11.38 8.25 15.82
CA VAL A 79 12.58 8.03 16.64
C VAL A 79 12.26 7.55 18.07
N GLY A 80 11.07 7.01 18.32
CA GLY A 80 10.66 6.56 19.66
C GLY A 80 10.27 7.69 20.61
N ILE A 81 10.19 8.93 20.13
CA ILE A 81 10.04 10.13 20.97
C ILE A 81 8.67 10.79 20.78
N HIS A 82 8.16 10.77 19.54
CA HIS A 82 6.92 11.45 19.21
C HIS A 82 6.03 10.54 18.37
N THR A 83 4.80 10.34 18.83
CA THR A 83 3.77 9.60 18.10
C THR A 83 2.76 10.58 17.50
N THR A 84 2.41 10.36 16.25
CA THR A 84 1.38 11.13 15.54
C THR A 84 0.42 10.18 14.86
N ALA A 85 -0.84 10.59 14.76
CA ALA A 85 -1.82 9.91 13.94
C ALA A 85 -2.51 10.88 12.97
N GLN A 86 -2.96 10.35 11.84
CA GLN A 86 -3.46 11.12 10.72
C GLN A 86 -4.57 10.36 10.02
N PHE A 87 -5.64 11.06 9.63
CA PHE A 87 -6.70 10.54 8.78
C PHE A 87 -6.68 11.25 7.42
N ASN A 88 -6.51 10.45 6.37
CA ASN A 88 -6.60 10.92 4.99
C ASN A 88 -7.87 10.40 4.34
N ALA A 89 -8.55 11.25 3.57
CA ALA A 89 -9.60 10.87 2.64
C ALA A 89 -9.37 11.56 1.29
N LYS A 90 -9.37 10.78 0.22
CA LYS A 90 -9.25 11.29 -1.14
C LYS A 90 -10.39 10.82 -2.00
N ILE A 91 -11.13 11.76 -2.60
CA ILE A 91 -12.10 11.48 -3.65
C ILE A 91 -11.48 11.94 -4.96
N PHE A 92 -11.21 10.99 -5.85
CA PHE A 92 -10.53 11.27 -7.11
C PHE A 92 -11.49 11.92 -8.10
N ASN A 93 -10.98 12.95 -8.78
CA ASN A 93 -11.61 13.47 -9.98
C ASN A 93 -11.07 12.75 -11.22
N LEU A 94 -11.89 11.84 -11.76
CA LEU A 94 -11.52 11.01 -12.89
C LEU A 94 -11.65 11.74 -14.24
N THR A 95 -12.56 12.72 -14.36
CA THR A 95 -12.75 13.50 -15.60
C THR A 95 -11.59 14.47 -15.83
N GLY A 96 -11.01 15.00 -14.75
CA GLY A 96 -9.88 15.94 -14.80
C GLY A 96 -10.30 17.39 -15.07
N ASP A 97 -11.58 17.71 -14.91
CA ASP A 97 -12.13 19.07 -15.05
C ASP A 97 -11.99 19.95 -13.78
N ALA A 98 -11.55 19.35 -12.68
CA ALA A 98 -11.40 19.98 -11.37
C ALA A 98 -10.35 19.26 -10.50
N PRO A 99 -9.85 19.88 -9.41
CA PRO A 99 -8.97 19.19 -8.46
C PRO A 99 -9.63 17.98 -7.79
N HIS A 100 -8.81 17.08 -7.28
CA HIS A 100 -9.27 16.04 -6.36
C HIS A 100 -9.75 16.66 -5.04
N LYS A 101 -10.69 16.01 -4.36
CA LYS A 101 -11.01 16.37 -2.97
C LYS A 101 -10.04 15.63 -2.07
N TRP A 102 -9.15 16.37 -1.42
CA TRP A 102 -8.10 15.84 -0.54
C TRP A 102 -8.29 16.40 0.87
N TYR A 103 -8.49 15.51 1.82
CA TYR A 103 -8.61 15.81 3.24
C TYR A 103 -7.51 15.06 3.98
N SER A 104 -6.79 15.77 4.83
CA SER A 104 -5.60 15.26 5.51
C SER A 104 -5.58 15.88 6.91
N ASP A 105 -6.20 15.19 7.85
CA ASP A 105 -6.54 15.74 9.17
C ASP A 105 -5.70 15.07 10.28
N PRO A 106 -4.99 15.85 11.13
CA PRO A 106 -4.29 15.30 12.28
C PRO A 106 -5.30 14.75 13.31
N LEU A 107 -4.95 13.61 13.92
CA LEU A 107 -5.77 12.96 14.93
C LEU A 107 -5.22 13.21 16.34
N TYR A 108 -6.12 13.50 17.27
CA TYR A 108 -5.80 13.79 18.68
C TYR A 108 -6.47 12.78 19.61
N ASN A 109 -5.88 12.62 20.81
CA ASN A 109 -6.34 11.68 21.84
C ASN A 109 -6.58 10.25 21.31
N PHE A 110 -5.71 9.82 20.39
CA PHE A 110 -5.85 8.52 19.76
C PHE A 110 -5.50 7.37 20.71
N MET A 111 -6.17 6.24 20.53
CA MET A 111 -6.02 5.03 21.33
C MET A 111 -6.32 3.78 20.51
N PHE A 112 -5.84 2.65 21.00
CA PHE A 112 -6.21 1.33 20.51
C PHE A 112 -7.15 0.66 21.50
N ASP A 113 -7.97 -0.28 21.04
CA ASP A 113 -8.66 -1.18 21.95
C ASP A 113 -7.69 -2.16 22.61
N GLU A 114 -8.13 -2.90 23.63
CA GLU A 114 -7.27 -3.86 24.35
C GLU A 114 -6.66 -4.93 23.43
N SER A 115 -7.38 -5.28 22.36
CA SER A 115 -6.91 -6.26 21.39
C SER A 115 -6.03 -5.66 20.29
N MET A 116 -5.80 -4.35 20.27
CA MET A 116 -5.05 -3.65 19.21
C MET A 116 -5.63 -3.87 17.80
N LEU A 117 -6.90 -4.26 17.66
CA LEU A 117 -7.55 -4.49 16.37
C LEU A 117 -8.30 -3.25 15.87
N SER A 118 -8.71 -2.38 16.80
CA SER A 118 -9.47 -1.16 16.53
C SER A 118 -8.67 0.08 16.91
N PHE A 119 -9.04 1.21 16.30
CA PHE A 119 -8.41 2.51 16.51
C PHE A 119 -9.49 3.56 16.80
N GLY A 120 -9.28 4.38 17.83
CA GLY A 120 -10.12 5.51 18.16
C GLY A 120 -9.30 6.80 18.24
N ALA A 121 -9.94 7.93 17.97
CA ALA A 121 -9.43 9.27 18.22
C ALA A 121 -10.62 10.23 18.43
N ASP A 122 -10.36 11.48 18.78
CA ASP A 122 -11.44 12.48 18.83
C ASP A 122 -12.18 12.53 17.47
N ASN A 123 -13.50 12.30 17.52
CA ASN A 123 -14.39 12.27 16.36
C ASN A 123 -14.04 11.22 15.27
N LEU A 124 -13.23 10.20 15.58
CA LEU A 124 -12.93 9.11 14.65
C LEU A 124 -12.92 7.74 15.33
N SER A 125 -13.49 6.74 14.65
CA SER A 125 -13.40 5.34 15.05
C SER A 125 -13.22 4.43 13.83
N LEU A 126 -12.23 3.54 13.89
CA LEU A 126 -12.11 2.36 13.02
C LEU A 126 -12.26 1.11 13.90
N THR A 127 -13.35 0.37 13.71
CA THR A 127 -13.68 -0.81 14.53
C THR A 127 -13.69 -2.06 13.67
N LEU A 128 -12.97 -3.09 14.11
CA LEU A 128 -13.10 -4.46 13.57
C LEU A 128 -14.18 -5.20 14.38
N ASN A 129 -15.08 -5.92 13.71
CA ASN A 129 -16.06 -6.76 14.39
C ASN A 129 -15.42 -7.98 15.09
N GLU A 130 -16.22 -8.68 15.90
CA GLU A 130 -15.77 -9.84 16.67
C GLU A 130 -15.26 -10.99 15.78
N GLU A 131 -15.92 -11.19 14.63
CA GLU A 131 -15.58 -12.21 13.64
C GLU A 131 -14.29 -11.90 12.87
N GLY A 132 -13.82 -10.65 12.89
CA GLY A 132 -12.58 -10.24 12.23
C GLY A 132 -12.67 -10.15 10.70
N ASP A 133 -13.86 -9.89 10.17
CA ASP A 133 -14.13 -9.83 8.73
C ASP A 133 -14.83 -8.53 8.28
N SER A 134 -15.17 -7.63 9.20
CA SER A 134 -15.82 -6.36 8.91
C SER A 134 -15.18 -5.19 9.65
N TYR A 135 -14.76 -4.16 8.90
CA TYR A 135 -14.35 -2.87 9.47
C TYR A 135 -15.45 -1.84 9.30
N THR A 136 -15.75 -1.07 10.34
CA THR A 136 -16.56 0.16 10.24
C THR A 136 -15.69 1.38 10.56
N LEU A 137 -15.63 2.31 9.62
CA LEU A 137 -14.95 3.60 9.75
C LEU A 137 -15.98 4.72 9.87
N LYS A 138 -15.89 5.49 10.96
CA LYS A 138 -16.64 6.73 11.17
C LYS A 138 -15.67 7.86 11.42
N SER A 139 -15.83 8.98 10.73
CA SER A 139 -15.07 10.20 10.95
C SER A 139 -15.97 11.42 10.86
N ALA A 140 -15.92 12.25 11.88
CA ALA A 140 -16.44 13.61 11.91
C ALA A 140 -15.34 14.60 12.33
N VAL A 141 -14.07 14.25 12.05
CA VAL A 141 -12.90 15.09 12.32
C VAL A 141 -12.97 16.40 11.54
N ASN A 142 -13.51 16.33 10.32
CA ASN A 142 -13.67 17.47 9.42
C ASN A 142 -15.13 17.56 8.95
N GLU A 143 -15.78 18.70 9.21
CA GLU A 143 -17.19 18.94 8.82
C GLU A 143 -17.38 18.94 7.29
N ASP A 144 -16.29 19.16 6.53
CA ASP A 144 -16.28 19.12 5.07
C ASP A 144 -16.03 17.70 4.52
N CYS A 145 -15.79 16.72 5.40
CA CYS A 145 -15.56 15.32 5.05
C CYS A 145 -16.07 14.39 6.16
N LEU A 146 -17.39 14.20 6.22
CA LEU A 146 -18.01 13.25 7.13
C LEU A 146 -17.99 11.85 6.51
N VAL A 147 -17.44 10.87 7.22
CA VAL A 147 -17.25 9.49 6.75
C VAL A 147 -18.06 8.53 7.62
N ASN A 148 -18.82 7.65 6.98
CA ASN A 148 -19.47 6.51 7.64
C ASN A 148 -19.54 5.36 6.65
N ILE A 149 -18.59 4.42 6.74
CA ILE A 149 -18.37 3.36 5.75
C ILE A 149 -18.15 2.04 6.47
N THR A 150 -18.74 0.97 5.94
CA THR A 150 -18.50 -0.40 6.39
C THR A 150 -17.91 -1.22 5.26
N PHE A 151 -16.86 -1.97 5.56
CA PHE A 151 -16.13 -2.85 4.65
C PHE A 151 -16.30 -4.29 5.13
N ASN A 152 -16.88 -5.17 4.31
CA ASN A 152 -17.01 -6.59 4.63
C ASN A 152 -16.11 -7.41 3.70
N ARG A 153 -15.16 -8.14 4.28
CA ARG A 153 -14.23 -9.01 3.54
C ARG A 153 -15.00 -10.09 2.78
N SER A 154 -14.83 -10.16 1.47
CA SER A 154 -15.52 -11.12 0.59
C SER A 154 -14.61 -12.25 0.11
N SER A 155 -13.32 -12.21 0.46
CA SER A 155 -12.34 -13.23 0.09
C SER A 155 -11.27 -13.35 1.18
N PRO A 156 -10.64 -14.53 1.37
CA PRO A 156 -9.56 -14.70 2.33
C PRO A 156 -8.49 -13.61 2.14
N GLY A 157 -8.15 -12.97 3.24
CA GLY A 157 -7.00 -12.07 3.27
C GLY A 157 -5.71 -12.88 3.32
N PHE A 158 -4.59 -12.30 2.89
CA PHE A 158 -3.30 -12.97 2.96
C PHE A 158 -2.15 -12.03 3.29
N VAL A 159 -1.10 -12.64 3.83
CA VAL A 159 0.29 -12.15 3.76
C VAL A 159 1.10 -13.14 2.94
N ILE A 160 2.13 -12.67 2.26
CA ILE A 160 3.09 -13.55 1.57
C ILE A 160 4.08 -14.13 2.59
N GLY A 161 4.54 -15.36 2.38
CA GLY A 161 5.41 -15.99 3.38
C GLY A 161 4.64 -16.42 4.63
N LYS A 162 5.38 -16.55 5.73
CA LYS A 162 4.85 -16.90 7.06
C LYS A 162 4.19 -15.70 7.74
N ASP A 163 4.75 -14.50 7.57
CA ASP A 163 4.34 -13.31 8.31
C ASP A 163 4.25 -12.02 7.46
N GLY A 164 4.47 -12.09 6.15
CA GLY A 164 4.46 -10.92 5.27
C GLY A 164 5.66 -10.00 5.39
N THR A 165 6.66 -10.33 6.21
CA THR A 165 7.69 -9.38 6.66
C THR A 165 9.03 -9.60 5.97
N SER A 166 9.55 -8.52 5.39
CA SER A 166 10.96 -8.40 5.00
C SER A 166 11.74 -7.68 6.10
N TYR A 167 12.92 -8.18 6.45
CA TYR A 167 13.74 -7.64 7.53
C TYR A 167 15.03 -7.02 7.00
N PHE A 168 15.41 -5.87 7.55
CA PHE A 168 16.62 -5.14 7.21
C PHE A 168 17.62 -5.24 8.37
N GLY A 169 18.86 -5.58 8.06
CA GLY A 169 19.91 -5.71 9.06
C GLY A 169 20.94 -6.78 8.72
N THR A 170 22.21 -6.50 9.04
CA THR A 170 23.31 -7.47 8.94
C THR A 170 23.29 -8.51 10.07
N ASP A 171 22.56 -8.25 11.15
CA ASP A 171 22.29 -9.22 12.21
C ASP A 171 20.88 -9.80 12.03
N ALA A 172 20.80 -11.12 11.88
CA ALA A 172 19.53 -11.82 11.73
C ALA A 172 18.67 -11.78 12.98
N GLN A 173 19.29 -11.77 14.16
CA GLN A 173 18.61 -11.79 15.45
C GLN A 173 18.14 -10.41 15.87
N ASN A 174 18.77 -9.35 15.36
CA ASN A 174 18.49 -7.96 15.70
C ASN A 174 18.33 -7.11 14.43
N PRO A 175 17.27 -7.30 13.63
CA PRO A 175 16.99 -6.42 12.51
C PRO A 175 16.77 -4.98 13.00
N TRP A 176 17.27 -4.01 12.24
CA TRP A 176 17.04 -2.58 12.53
C TRP A 176 15.84 -2.00 11.80
N GLY A 177 15.25 -2.76 10.88
CA GLY A 177 14.07 -2.33 10.14
C GLY A 177 13.26 -3.50 9.60
N SER A 178 12.02 -3.23 9.26
CA SER A 178 11.09 -4.19 8.67
C SER A 178 10.13 -3.53 7.70
N MET A 179 9.57 -4.34 6.81
CA MET A 179 8.50 -3.95 5.90
C MET A 179 7.51 -5.11 5.78
N SER A 180 6.22 -4.85 5.96
CA SER A 180 5.17 -5.87 5.82
C SER A 180 3.87 -5.30 5.25
N HIS A 181 3.15 -6.14 4.50
CA HIS A 181 1.86 -5.82 3.90
C HIS A 181 0.91 -7.01 4.07
N ALA A 182 -0.22 -6.77 4.72
CA ALA A 182 -1.34 -7.71 4.81
C ALA A 182 -2.51 -7.18 3.99
N PHE A 183 -3.11 -8.06 3.18
CA PHE A 183 -4.14 -7.69 2.21
C PHE A 183 -5.49 -8.31 2.58
N TRP A 184 -6.56 -7.51 2.55
CA TRP A 184 -7.88 -8.00 2.16
C TRP A 184 -8.09 -7.59 0.70
N PRO A 185 -7.79 -8.49 -0.25
CA PRO A 185 -7.77 -8.13 -1.67
C PRO A 185 -9.14 -7.71 -2.17
N ARG A 186 -10.21 -8.33 -1.66
CA ARG A 186 -11.57 -8.04 -2.07
C ARG A 186 -12.50 -7.91 -0.86
N CYS A 187 -13.17 -6.78 -0.79
CA CYS A 187 -14.23 -6.46 0.14
C CYS A 187 -15.44 -5.94 -0.63
N SER A 188 -16.63 -6.15 -0.07
CA SER A 188 -17.76 -5.27 -0.33
C SER A 188 -17.68 -4.04 0.55
N VAL A 189 -18.18 -2.92 0.07
CA VAL A 189 -18.23 -1.66 0.82
C VAL A 189 -19.60 -1.03 0.65
N GLU A 190 -20.08 -0.41 1.71
CA GLU A 190 -21.29 0.41 1.73
C GLU A 190 -21.12 1.60 2.68
N GLY A 191 -21.96 2.62 2.50
CA GLY A 191 -21.91 3.85 3.29
C GLY A 191 -21.55 5.05 2.44
N THR A 192 -21.12 6.13 3.09
CA THR A 192 -21.03 7.44 2.44
C THR A 192 -19.84 8.26 2.90
N ILE A 193 -19.37 9.15 2.02
CA ILE A 193 -18.62 10.35 2.38
C ILE A 193 -19.48 11.56 2.04
N THR A 194 -19.71 12.46 2.99
CA THR A 194 -20.43 13.72 2.76
C THR A 194 -19.46 14.89 2.78
N THR A 195 -19.46 15.67 1.70
CA THR A 195 -18.74 16.94 1.60
C THR A 195 -19.72 18.10 1.61
N LYS A 196 -19.21 19.34 1.64
CA LYS A 196 -20.04 20.56 1.54
C LYS A 196 -20.96 20.56 0.32
N GLU A 197 -20.49 19.99 -0.79
CA GLU A 197 -21.18 20.04 -2.08
C GLU A 197 -22.17 18.88 -2.27
N GLN A 198 -21.81 17.68 -1.81
CA GLN A 198 -22.61 16.47 -2.08
C GLN A 198 -22.28 15.32 -1.12
N THR A 199 -23.19 14.35 -1.07
CA THR A 199 -22.95 13.04 -0.48
C THR A 199 -22.60 12.03 -1.57
N TYR A 200 -21.48 11.33 -1.38
CA TYR A 200 -21.02 10.23 -2.21
C TYR A 200 -21.54 8.92 -1.63
N ASP A 201 -22.38 8.20 -2.37
CA ASP A 201 -22.70 6.80 -2.10
C ASP A 201 -21.53 5.92 -2.58
N LEU A 202 -20.99 5.14 -1.65
CA LEU A 202 -19.78 4.34 -1.83
C LEU A 202 -20.06 2.84 -1.90
N LYS A 203 -21.33 2.44 -2.09
CA LYS A 203 -21.64 1.04 -2.39
C LYS A 203 -20.79 0.53 -3.55
N GLY A 204 -20.09 -0.58 -3.34
CA GLY A 204 -19.31 -1.25 -4.39
C GLY A 204 -18.25 -2.19 -3.85
N ARG A 205 -17.04 -2.14 -4.45
CA ARG A 205 -15.90 -2.99 -4.07
C ARG A 205 -14.82 -2.18 -3.39
N ALA A 206 -14.10 -2.83 -2.49
CA ALA A 206 -12.94 -2.25 -1.85
C ALA A 206 -11.79 -3.26 -1.70
N MET A 207 -10.62 -2.71 -1.42
CA MET A 207 -9.45 -3.45 -1.00
C MET A 207 -8.89 -2.79 0.27
N PHE A 208 -8.46 -3.59 1.23
CA PHE A 208 -7.80 -3.12 2.44
C PHE A 208 -6.36 -3.60 2.50
N ILE A 209 -5.45 -2.70 2.90
CA ILE A 209 -4.05 -2.98 3.16
C ILE A 209 -3.70 -2.51 4.58
N HIS A 210 -3.14 -3.42 5.37
CA HIS A 210 -2.40 -3.07 6.58
C HIS A 210 -0.90 -3.06 6.22
N GLY A 211 -0.33 -1.86 6.15
CA GLY A 211 1.08 -1.67 5.84
C GLY A 211 1.86 -1.29 7.10
N LEU A 212 3.04 -1.86 7.29
CA LEU A 212 3.94 -1.50 8.38
C LEU A 212 5.36 -1.40 7.89
N GLN A 213 5.92 -0.21 8.01
CA GLN A 213 7.31 0.09 7.74
C GLN A 213 8.01 0.46 9.04
N GLY A 214 8.85 -0.45 9.55
CA GLY A 214 9.63 -0.29 10.77
C GLY A 214 10.95 0.49 10.58
N MET A 215 10.99 1.46 9.68
CA MET A 215 12.18 2.30 9.43
C MET A 215 11.80 3.57 8.65
N LYS A 216 12.78 4.43 8.35
CA LYS A 216 12.56 5.62 7.51
C LYS A 216 12.28 5.23 6.05
N PRO A 217 11.30 5.85 5.34
CA PRO A 217 10.93 5.45 3.98
C PRO A 217 12.07 5.39 2.98
N HIS A 218 12.91 6.43 2.96
CA HIS A 218 14.06 6.53 2.04
C HIS A 218 15.20 5.54 2.34
N HIS A 219 15.18 4.89 3.51
CA HIS A 219 16.09 3.79 3.81
C HIS A 219 15.47 2.43 3.46
N ALA A 220 14.14 2.33 3.37
CA ALA A 220 13.46 1.08 3.04
C ALA A 220 13.42 0.81 1.54
N ALA A 221 13.15 1.85 0.74
CA ALA A 221 12.92 1.71 -0.69
C ALA A 221 13.36 2.94 -1.49
N ALA A 222 13.82 2.68 -2.72
CA ALA A 222 14.15 3.67 -3.73
C ALA A 222 12.99 3.91 -4.71
N ARG A 223 12.16 2.90 -4.97
CA ARG A 223 10.97 2.99 -5.81
C ARG A 223 9.94 1.93 -5.45
N TRP A 224 8.68 2.19 -5.80
CA TRP A 224 7.56 1.27 -5.63
C TRP A 224 6.67 1.19 -6.87
N ASN A 225 6.06 0.04 -7.07
CA ASN A 225 4.94 -0.18 -7.96
C ASN A 225 3.80 -0.82 -7.16
N PHE A 226 2.60 -0.31 -7.31
CA PHE A 226 1.40 -0.88 -6.69
C PHE A 226 0.26 -0.92 -7.72
N VAL A 227 -0.50 -2.02 -7.73
CA VAL A 227 -1.73 -2.14 -8.51
C VAL A 227 -2.83 -2.79 -7.67
N ASN A 228 -4.02 -2.23 -7.78
CA ASN A 228 -5.30 -2.80 -7.35
C ASN A 228 -6.20 -2.86 -8.58
N PHE A 229 -6.40 -4.06 -9.12
CA PHE A 229 -7.25 -4.30 -10.27
C PHE A 229 -8.48 -5.12 -9.87
N GLN A 230 -9.67 -4.58 -10.12
CA GLN A 230 -10.94 -5.17 -9.70
C GLN A 230 -11.84 -5.40 -10.92
N THR A 231 -12.12 -6.66 -11.22
CA THR A 231 -13.10 -7.08 -12.24
C THR A 231 -14.39 -7.54 -11.56
N PRO A 232 -15.51 -7.76 -12.29
CA PRO A 232 -16.72 -8.38 -11.74
C PRO A 232 -16.47 -9.63 -10.88
N THR A 233 -15.53 -10.50 -11.24
CA THR A 233 -15.28 -11.75 -10.47
C THR A 233 -13.91 -11.86 -9.80
N TYR A 234 -12.87 -11.25 -10.36
CA TYR A 234 -11.48 -11.33 -9.88
C TYR A 234 -11.00 -10.03 -9.23
N THR A 235 -10.05 -10.17 -8.33
CA THR A 235 -9.15 -9.09 -7.94
C THR A 235 -7.72 -9.54 -8.17
N ALA A 236 -6.89 -8.69 -8.79
CA ALA A 236 -5.45 -8.86 -8.86
C ALA A 236 -4.76 -7.69 -8.14
N VAL A 237 -3.87 -8.00 -7.21
CA VAL A 237 -3.11 -7.03 -6.42
C VAL A 237 -1.62 -7.33 -6.49
N MET A 238 -0.79 -6.29 -6.55
CA MET A 238 0.66 -6.41 -6.44
C MET A 238 1.22 -5.19 -5.73
N MET A 239 2.24 -5.42 -4.91
CA MET A 239 3.10 -4.39 -4.37
C MET A 239 4.55 -4.83 -4.53
N GLU A 240 5.32 -4.04 -5.26
CA GLU A 240 6.73 -4.27 -5.55
C GLU A 240 7.54 -3.07 -5.12
N PHE A 241 8.64 -3.29 -4.40
CA PHE A 241 9.61 -2.24 -4.14
C PHE A 241 11.01 -2.67 -4.50
N THR A 242 11.82 -1.69 -4.87
CA THR A 242 13.27 -1.86 -4.99
C THR A 242 13.92 -1.14 -3.82
N THR A 243 14.79 -1.83 -3.08
CA THR A 243 15.56 -1.21 -2.00
C THR A 243 16.54 -0.18 -2.53
N PRO A 244 17.04 0.75 -1.69
CA PRO A 244 18.15 1.61 -2.07
C PRO A 244 19.42 0.81 -2.41
N PRO A 245 20.40 1.42 -3.11
CA PRO A 245 21.69 0.80 -3.41
C PRO A 245 22.40 0.21 -2.19
N SER A 246 22.15 0.75 -0.99
CA SER A 246 22.65 0.25 0.29
C SER A 246 22.34 -1.23 0.54
N TYR A 247 21.24 -1.74 -0.01
CA TYR A 247 20.80 -3.14 0.10
C TYR A 247 20.82 -3.86 -1.27
N GLY A 248 21.73 -3.43 -2.16
CA GLY A 248 21.96 -4.07 -3.45
C GLY A 248 20.88 -3.82 -4.50
N SER A 249 20.01 -2.82 -4.34
CA SER A 249 18.86 -2.58 -5.23
C SER A 249 17.98 -3.83 -5.39
N THR A 250 17.77 -4.53 -4.27
CA THR A 250 17.02 -5.78 -4.20
C THR A 250 15.54 -5.49 -4.47
N VAL A 251 14.96 -6.23 -5.41
CA VAL A 251 13.51 -6.19 -5.67
C VAL A 251 12.80 -7.14 -4.71
N VAL A 252 11.77 -6.63 -4.05
CA VAL A 252 10.85 -7.42 -3.22
C VAL A 252 9.46 -7.24 -3.81
N ASN A 253 8.80 -8.34 -4.12
CA ASN A 253 7.50 -8.34 -4.75
C ASN A 253 6.54 -9.23 -3.94
N VAL A 254 5.35 -8.72 -3.67
CA VAL A 254 4.22 -9.47 -3.09
C VAL A 254 3.00 -9.24 -3.96
N GLY A 255 2.24 -10.30 -4.26
CA GLY A 255 1.05 -10.16 -5.08
C GLY A 255 0.11 -11.34 -4.95
N GLY A 256 -1.13 -11.15 -5.38
CA GLY A 256 -2.13 -12.21 -5.34
C GLY A 256 -3.31 -11.95 -6.26
N ILE A 257 -4.02 -13.04 -6.56
CA ILE A 257 -5.26 -13.08 -7.35
C ILE A 257 -6.30 -13.85 -6.54
N VAL A 258 -7.46 -13.24 -6.33
CA VAL A 258 -8.61 -13.88 -5.67
C VAL A 258 -9.83 -13.89 -6.58
N LYS A 259 -10.70 -14.89 -6.37
CA LYS A 259 -11.96 -15.06 -7.09
C LYS A 259 -12.97 -15.78 -6.19
N ASP A 260 -14.21 -15.34 -6.16
CA ASP A 260 -15.35 -16.05 -5.54
C ASP A 260 -15.08 -16.59 -4.11
N GLY A 261 -14.36 -15.83 -3.28
CA GLY A 261 -14.04 -16.26 -1.92
C GLY A 261 -12.83 -17.19 -1.80
N GLU A 262 -12.03 -17.34 -2.85
CA GLU A 262 -10.82 -18.17 -2.87
C GLU A 262 -9.58 -17.40 -3.32
N ILE A 263 -8.41 -17.82 -2.81
CA ILE A 263 -7.11 -17.39 -3.33
C ILE A 263 -6.73 -18.31 -4.48
N ILE A 264 -6.62 -17.74 -5.68
CA ILE A 264 -6.16 -18.44 -6.89
C ILE A 264 -4.64 -18.50 -6.90
N TYR A 265 -4.00 -17.40 -6.54
CA TYR A 265 -2.56 -17.25 -6.45
C TYR A 265 -2.21 -16.23 -5.37
N ALA A 266 -1.13 -16.47 -4.63
CA ALA A 266 -0.45 -15.47 -3.83
C ALA A 266 1.03 -15.86 -3.72
N GLY A 267 1.93 -14.93 -4.00
CA GLY A 267 3.36 -15.23 -4.02
C GLY A 267 4.26 -14.03 -4.36
N VAL A 268 5.51 -14.35 -4.67
CA VAL A 268 6.60 -13.40 -4.91
C VAL A 268 7.13 -13.39 -6.35
N THR A 269 6.66 -14.30 -7.19
CA THR A 269 7.12 -14.51 -8.57
C THR A 269 6.43 -13.58 -9.57
N ASN A 270 5.95 -12.43 -9.09
CA ASN A 270 5.31 -11.42 -9.92
C ASN A 270 6.32 -10.40 -10.44
N SER A 271 5.90 -9.60 -11.41
CA SER A 271 6.70 -8.48 -11.90
C SER A 271 5.84 -7.30 -12.34
N ALA A 272 6.38 -6.09 -12.16
CA ALA A 272 5.87 -4.86 -12.75
C ALA A 272 6.92 -4.26 -13.68
N THR A 273 6.58 -4.08 -14.96
CA THR A 273 7.49 -3.53 -15.98
C THR A 273 6.89 -2.27 -16.58
N HIS A 274 7.55 -1.13 -16.44
CA HIS A 274 7.20 0.09 -17.18
C HIS A 274 7.58 -0.12 -18.64
N THR A 275 6.59 -0.34 -19.50
CA THR A 275 6.79 -0.65 -20.92
C THR A 275 6.98 0.60 -21.76
N GLU A 276 6.51 1.75 -21.27
CA GLU A 276 6.76 3.07 -21.80
C GLU A 276 6.83 4.07 -20.63
N ALA A 277 7.73 5.05 -20.71
CA ALA A 277 7.85 6.13 -19.75
C ALA A 277 8.29 7.42 -20.44
N ALA A 278 7.93 8.56 -19.86
CA ALA A 278 8.39 9.87 -20.30
C ALA A 278 8.85 10.71 -19.10
N GLN A 279 9.84 11.57 -19.31
CA GLN A 279 10.29 12.48 -18.26
C GLN A 279 9.17 13.45 -17.88
N ASP A 280 8.83 13.50 -16.58
CA ASP A 280 7.90 14.47 -16.03
C ASP A 280 8.60 15.82 -15.83
N GLN A 281 8.00 16.89 -16.34
CA GLN A 281 8.65 18.21 -16.40
C GLN A 281 8.87 18.88 -15.04
N ASP A 282 8.06 18.55 -14.02
CA ASP A 282 8.17 19.21 -12.71
C ASP A 282 8.99 18.38 -11.70
N SER A 283 9.05 17.06 -11.88
CA SER A 283 9.75 16.16 -10.95
C SER A 283 11.01 15.52 -11.52
N ASP A 284 11.25 15.60 -12.82
CA ASP A 284 12.33 14.94 -13.57
C ASP A 284 12.33 13.41 -13.54
N TRP A 285 11.36 12.78 -12.87
CA TRP A 285 11.23 11.32 -12.84
C TRP A 285 10.67 10.76 -14.16
N PRO A 286 11.01 9.51 -14.50
CA PRO A 286 10.43 8.82 -15.66
C PRO A 286 9.01 8.36 -15.32
N GLU A 287 8.03 9.24 -15.49
CA GLU A 287 6.62 8.92 -15.31
C GLU A 287 6.20 7.79 -16.28
N PRO A 288 5.67 6.67 -15.76
CA PRO A 288 5.19 5.58 -16.60
C PRO A 288 4.01 6.03 -17.47
N LYS A 289 4.00 5.59 -18.72
CA LYS A 289 2.90 5.79 -19.69
C LYS A 289 2.16 4.49 -19.97
N SER A 290 2.83 3.36 -19.84
CA SER A 290 2.24 2.03 -19.85
C SER A 290 2.98 1.10 -18.89
N ILE A 291 2.26 0.14 -18.30
CA ILE A 291 2.84 -0.85 -17.40
C ILE A 291 2.27 -2.23 -17.72
N LYS A 292 3.16 -3.22 -17.72
CA LYS A 292 2.83 -4.64 -17.74
C LYS A 292 3.02 -5.24 -16.35
N TRP A 293 1.96 -5.85 -15.83
CA TRP A 293 1.94 -6.58 -14.59
C TRP A 293 1.78 -8.07 -14.90
N VAL A 294 2.61 -8.90 -14.29
CA VAL A 294 2.56 -10.36 -14.47
C VAL A 294 2.52 -11.05 -13.12
N TRP A 295 1.61 -12.00 -12.96
CA TRP A 295 1.57 -12.93 -11.83
C TRP A 295 1.84 -14.34 -12.35
N ASP A 296 2.99 -14.90 -11.98
CA ASP A 296 3.37 -16.26 -12.36
C ASP A 296 3.48 -17.13 -11.12
N GLY A 297 3.10 -18.40 -11.20
CA GLY A 297 3.42 -19.38 -10.17
C GLY A 297 2.47 -20.56 -10.13
N LYS A 298 2.07 -20.96 -8.92
CA LYS A 298 1.26 -22.14 -8.67
C LYS A 298 0.04 -21.79 -7.83
N SER A 299 -1.08 -22.41 -8.13
CA SER A 299 -2.30 -22.37 -7.29
C SER A 299 -2.17 -23.31 -6.09
N LYS A 300 -3.16 -23.27 -5.19
CA LYS A 300 -3.26 -24.21 -4.04
C LYS A 300 -3.27 -25.69 -4.47
N ASP A 301 -3.74 -25.97 -5.69
CA ASP A 301 -3.84 -27.32 -6.27
C ASP A 301 -2.69 -27.66 -7.23
N ASP A 302 -1.56 -26.93 -7.14
CA ASP A 302 -0.33 -27.09 -7.97
C ASP A 302 -0.52 -26.92 -9.50
N LYS A 303 -1.69 -26.39 -9.92
CA LYS A 303 -1.87 -25.92 -11.31
C LYS A 303 -1.02 -24.68 -11.55
N THR A 304 -0.36 -24.62 -12.70
CA THR A 304 0.36 -23.43 -13.16
C THR A 304 -0.60 -22.25 -13.31
N VAL A 305 -0.25 -21.13 -12.69
CA VAL A 305 -0.94 -19.85 -12.82
C VAL A 305 -0.07 -18.90 -13.61
N HIS A 306 -0.65 -18.28 -14.64
CA HIS A 306 -0.07 -17.16 -15.35
C HIS A 306 -1.15 -16.10 -15.54
N ALA A 307 -0.90 -14.87 -15.12
CA ALA A 307 -1.81 -13.76 -15.38
C ALA A 307 -1.06 -12.54 -15.88
N GLU A 308 -1.70 -11.80 -16.78
CA GLU A 308 -1.15 -10.59 -17.38
C GLU A 308 -2.19 -9.47 -17.35
N LEU A 309 -1.74 -8.28 -16.95
CA LEU A 309 -2.44 -7.02 -17.12
C LEU A 309 -1.47 -6.05 -17.80
N ASP A 310 -1.72 -5.71 -19.05
CA ASP A 310 -0.83 -4.89 -19.88
C ASP A 310 -1.62 -3.79 -20.56
N GLY A 311 -1.15 -2.56 -20.49
CA GLY A 311 -1.76 -1.45 -21.21
C GLY A 311 -1.26 -0.07 -20.82
N ALA A 312 -1.78 0.91 -21.56
CA ALA A 312 -1.55 2.33 -21.30
C ALA A 312 -2.23 2.76 -20.00
N LEU A 313 -1.55 3.61 -19.22
CA LEU A 313 -2.08 4.18 -17.98
C LEU A 313 -3.01 5.38 -18.22
N GLY A 314 -3.07 5.85 -19.46
CA GLY A 314 -3.86 7.01 -19.86
C GLY A 314 -3.35 8.31 -19.20
N ARG A 315 -4.29 9.21 -18.88
CA ARG A 315 -3.97 10.45 -18.17
C ARG A 315 -3.62 10.12 -16.71
N ARG A 316 -2.48 10.61 -16.24
CA ARG A 316 -2.13 10.66 -14.81
C ARG A 316 -3.27 11.29 -14.00
N LEU A 317 -3.68 10.63 -12.92
CA LEU A 317 -4.64 11.20 -11.97
C LEU A 317 -3.97 12.28 -11.14
N ASP A 318 -2.89 11.92 -10.46
CA ASP A 318 -2.18 12.83 -9.57
C ASP A 318 -0.67 12.57 -9.57
N ARG A 319 0.08 13.57 -9.12
CA ARG A 319 1.49 13.51 -8.79
C ARG A 319 1.69 14.12 -7.40
N ILE A 320 1.84 13.27 -6.40
CA ILE A 320 1.99 13.69 -5.01
C ILE A 320 3.46 13.99 -4.74
N ASP A 321 3.76 15.22 -4.32
CA ASP A 321 5.06 15.58 -3.74
C ASP A 321 5.06 15.14 -2.27
N VAL A 322 5.72 14.02 -1.97
CA VAL A 322 5.72 13.45 -0.61
C VAL A 322 6.31 14.45 0.38
N MET A 323 7.30 15.25 -0.03
CA MET A 323 7.88 16.25 0.86
C MET A 323 6.92 17.41 1.10
N ALA A 324 6.06 17.78 0.16
CA ALA A 324 5.04 18.80 0.39
C ALA A 324 4.08 18.37 1.51
N GLU A 325 3.66 17.11 1.53
CA GLU A 325 2.69 16.54 2.47
C GLU A 325 3.25 16.29 3.89
N VAL A 326 4.58 16.24 4.05
CA VAL A 326 5.21 16.01 5.36
C VAL A 326 5.06 17.25 6.27
N PRO A 327 4.57 17.09 7.52
CA PRO A 327 4.47 18.19 8.48
C PRO A 327 5.80 18.93 8.69
N GLY A 328 5.73 20.25 8.89
CA GLY A 328 6.92 21.12 8.95
C GLY A 328 7.98 20.71 9.98
N PHE A 329 7.58 20.19 11.14
CA PHE A 329 8.52 19.74 12.18
C PHE A 329 9.23 18.42 11.82
N ILE A 330 8.67 17.61 10.92
CA ILE A 330 9.34 16.41 10.42
C ILE A 330 10.39 16.79 9.36
N LYS A 331 10.13 17.84 8.56
CA LYS A 331 11.08 18.33 7.54
C LYS A 331 12.43 18.72 8.14
N THR A 332 12.45 19.21 9.38
CA THR A 332 13.70 19.58 10.08
C THR A 332 14.51 18.36 10.56
N ILE A 333 13.87 17.20 10.72
CA ILE A 333 14.49 15.94 11.21
C ILE A 333 14.77 14.98 10.04
N ALA A 334 14.07 15.13 8.92
CA ALA A 334 14.25 14.30 7.73
C ALA A 334 15.66 14.41 7.12
N GLY A 335 16.40 15.49 7.42
CA GLY A 335 17.64 15.83 6.74
C GLY A 335 17.37 16.07 5.25
N SER A 336 18.35 16.60 4.53
CA SER A 336 18.26 16.66 3.07
C SER A 336 18.24 15.23 2.52
N VAL A 337 17.05 14.67 2.24
CA VAL A 337 16.93 13.48 1.38
C VAL A 337 17.77 13.78 0.15
N ALA A 338 18.75 12.92 -0.15
CA ALA A 338 19.96 13.17 -0.92
C ALA A 338 19.74 13.77 -2.33
N GLY A 339 19.31 15.04 -2.41
CA GLY A 339 18.99 15.75 -3.64
C GLY A 339 17.73 15.27 -4.38
N THR A 340 17.14 14.14 -4.00
CA THR A 340 15.98 13.55 -4.70
C THR A 340 14.67 13.95 -4.03
N ARG A 341 13.70 14.41 -4.83
CA ARG A 341 12.36 14.75 -4.39
C ARG A 341 11.46 13.53 -4.56
N PRO A 342 10.97 12.90 -3.48
CA PRO A 342 10.10 11.74 -3.60
C PRO A 342 8.73 12.10 -4.17
N TYR A 343 8.31 11.39 -5.22
CA TYR A 343 7.01 11.58 -5.86
C TYR A 343 6.25 10.26 -6.01
N ILE A 344 4.93 10.32 -5.88
CA ILE A 344 4.01 9.24 -6.17
C ILE A 344 3.16 9.64 -7.37
N PHE A 345 3.25 8.90 -8.45
CA PHE A 345 2.37 9.03 -9.61
C PHE A 345 1.19 8.08 -9.45
N GLN A 346 -0.04 8.60 -9.55
CA GLN A 346 -1.27 7.83 -9.40
C GLN A 346 -2.03 7.75 -10.72
N PHE A 347 -2.59 6.58 -11.03
CA PHE A 347 -3.26 6.30 -12.29
C PHE A 347 -4.55 5.51 -12.07
N ALA A 348 -5.58 5.83 -12.86
CA ALA A 348 -6.76 5.00 -13.06
C ALA A 348 -7.25 5.19 -14.51
N PRO A 349 -6.75 4.40 -15.47
CA PRO A 349 -7.14 4.52 -16.86
C PRO A 349 -8.66 4.36 -16.99
N GLN A 350 -9.26 5.25 -17.78
CA GLN A 350 -10.71 5.22 -18.05
C GLN A 350 -11.07 4.20 -19.13
N GLU A 351 -10.12 3.93 -20.04
CA GLU A 351 -10.18 2.74 -20.89
C GLU A 351 -9.89 1.52 -20.03
N LYS A 352 -10.83 0.56 -20.00
CA LYS A 352 -10.69 -0.64 -19.18
C LYS A 352 -9.58 -1.52 -19.75
N LEU A 353 -8.68 -1.93 -18.87
CA LEU A 353 -7.71 -2.96 -19.17
C LEU A 353 -8.34 -4.34 -18.95
N THR A 354 -7.72 -5.37 -19.53
CA THR A 354 -8.17 -6.76 -19.45
C THR A 354 -7.16 -7.59 -18.68
N LEU A 355 -7.59 -8.23 -17.60
CA LEU A 355 -6.82 -9.29 -16.95
C LEU A 355 -6.96 -10.57 -17.77
N LYS A 356 -5.86 -11.06 -18.31
CA LYS A 356 -5.79 -12.39 -18.92
C LYS A 356 -5.24 -13.34 -17.86
N LEU A 357 -5.97 -14.39 -17.50
CA LEU A 357 -5.58 -15.34 -16.47
C LEU A 357 -5.69 -16.76 -17.04
N LYS A 358 -4.63 -17.54 -16.84
CA LYS A 358 -4.55 -18.95 -17.15
C LYS A 358 -4.26 -19.75 -15.88
N VAL A 359 -5.06 -20.77 -15.60
CA VAL A 359 -4.88 -21.71 -14.47
C VAL A 359 -4.94 -23.14 -15.01
N GLY A 360 -3.78 -23.77 -15.16
CA GLY A 360 -3.68 -25.04 -15.88
C GLY A 360 -4.08 -24.87 -17.35
N ASP A 361 -5.12 -25.57 -17.77
CA ASP A 361 -5.67 -25.49 -19.13
C ASP A 361 -6.83 -24.48 -19.26
N GLU A 362 -7.31 -23.93 -18.15
CA GLU A 362 -8.40 -22.95 -18.14
C GLU A 362 -7.84 -21.55 -18.39
N GLU A 363 -8.45 -20.82 -19.32
CA GLU A 363 -8.10 -19.43 -19.64
C GLU A 363 -9.34 -18.55 -19.56
N VAL A 364 -9.18 -17.38 -18.93
CA VAL A 364 -10.22 -16.37 -18.77
C VAL A 364 -9.64 -14.99 -19.08
N SER A 365 -10.48 -14.12 -19.62
CA SER A 365 -10.17 -12.71 -19.81
C SER A 365 -11.31 -11.88 -19.28
N GLU A 366 -11.02 -10.91 -18.42
CA GLU A 366 -12.05 -10.04 -17.83
C GLU A 366 -11.57 -8.59 -17.72
N GLU A 367 -12.43 -7.67 -18.15
CA GLU A 367 -12.21 -6.24 -18.00
C GLU A 367 -12.48 -5.77 -16.58
N GLY A 368 -11.72 -4.79 -16.13
CA GLY A 368 -11.82 -4.27 -14.77
C GLY A 368 -11.43 -2.82 -14.63
N VAL A 369 -11.55 -2.33 -13.41
CA VAL A 369 -11.09 -1.00 -13.00
C VAL A 369 -9.73 -1.16 -12.35
N MET A 370 -8.79 -0.31 -12.76
CA MET A 370 -7.45 -0.28 -12.21
C MET A 370 -7.26 1.00 -11.38
N PHE A 371 -6.65 0.85 -10.21
CA PHE A 371 -5.91 1.92 -9.56
C PHE A 371 -4.47 1.45 -9.39
N SER A 372 -3.50 2.30 -9.75
CA SER A 372 -2.09 1.96 -9.59
C SER A 372 -1.26 3.17 -9.20
N GLU A 373 -0.14 2.89 -8.53
CA GLU A 373 0.83 3.89 -8.12
C GLU A 373 2.24 3.50 -8.56
N SER A 374 3.02 4.50 -8.95
CA SER A 374 4.46 4.37 -9.17
C SER A 374 5.18 5.44 -8.37
N THR A 375 6.01 5.00 -7.42
CA THR A 375 6.72 5.88 -6.50
C THR A 375 8.20 5.90 -6.83
N PHE A 376 8.80 7.08 -6.79
CA PHE A 376 10.24 7.28 -6.95
C PHE A 376 10.76 8.09 -5.76
N ILE A 377 11.86 7.64 -5.14
CA ILE A 377 12.39 8.19 -3.89
C ILE A 377 13.86 8.59 -4.04
N SER A 378 14.72 7.71 -4.57
CA SER A 378 16.18 7.91 -4.60
C SER A 378 16.88 7.18 -5.73
#